data_AF-A0A916XYG2-F1
#
_entry.id   AF-A0A916XYG2-F1
#
_cell.length_a   1.000
_cell.length_b   1.000
_cell.length_c   1.000
_cell.angle_alpha   90.00
_cell.angle_beta   90.00
_cell.angle_gamma   90.00
#
_symmetry.space_group_name_H-M   'P 1'
#
loop_
_entity.id
_entity.type
_entity.pdbx_description
1 polymer ?
#
loop_
_entity_poly.entity_id
_entity_poly.type
_entity_poly.pdbx_seq_one_letter_code
_entity_poly.pdbx_strand_id
1 'polypeptide(L)'
;MFLSGIIISIKLLFRKKPLLTISTNELVIYTIFRKPISLRFDEIKSFYLVTSHHKGIPTNRKIFIELKEPSQRFKNSVYYRITRIFSLRLANSQYGIQADLIKINHNELLEILNDRLQK
;
A
#
# COMPACT_ATOMS: atom_id res chain seq x y z
N MET A 1 -12.89 -0.96 -25.70
CA MET A 1 -11.65 -0.58 -24.97
C MET A 1 -11.51 0.93 -24.75
N PHE A 2 -11.94 1.81 -25.66
CA PHE A 2 -11.78 3.27 -25.49
C PHE A 2 -12.70 3.93 -24.43
N LEU A 3 -13.95 3.47 -24.30
CA LEU A 3 -14.92 4.02 -23.34
C LEU A 3 -14.48 3.88 -21.87
N SER A 4 -13.88 2.75 -21.50
CA SER A 4 -13.37 2.55 -20.13
C SER A 4 -12.24 3.53 -19.80
N GLY A 5 -11.38 3.87 -20.76
CA GLY A 5 -10.32 4.86 -20.58
C GLY A 5 -10.89 6.25 -20.27
N ILE A 6 -11.90 6.68 -21.04
CA ILE A 6 -12.56 7.98 -20.85
C ILE A 6 -13.21 8.08 -19.47
N ILE A 7 -13.94 7.04 -19.06
CA ILE A 7 -14.60 6.99 -17.74
C ILE A 7 -13.57 7.08 -16.61
N ILE A 8 -12.44 6.37 -16.73
CA ILE A 8 -11.36 6.40 -15.74
C ILE A 8 -10.72 7.78 -15.67
N SER A 9 -10.43 8.40 -16.81
CA SER A 9 -9.84 9.74 -16.89
C SER A 9 -10.75 10.80 -16.26
N ILE A 10 -12.05 10.77 -16.56
CA ILE A 10 -13.04 11.68 -15.95
C ILE A 10 -13.06 11.49 -14.43
N LYS A 11 -13.11 10.24 -13.95
CA LYS A 11 -13.14 9.95 -12.51
C LYS A 11 -11.87 10.41 -11.80
N LEU A 12 -10.71 10.30 -12.46
CA LEU A 12 -9.44 10.82 -11.96
C LEU A 12 -9.42 12.35 -11.91
N LEU A 13 -9.99 13.02 -12.92
CA LEU A 13 -10.06 14.49 -12.99
C LEU A 13 -10.89 15.09 -11.84
N PHE A 14 -12.02 14.46 -11.52
CA PHE A 14 -12.91 14.91 -10.43
C PHE A 14 -12.52 14.41 -9.04
N ARG A 15 -11.36 13.76 -8.91
CA ARG A 15 -10.91 13.21 -7.64
C ARG A 15 -10.40 14.33 -6.73
N LYS A 16 -11.17 14.64 -5.69
CA LYS A 16 -10.79 15.61 -4.63
C LYS A 16 -10.03 14.99 -3.45
N LYS A 17 -10.07 13.67 -3.28
CA LYS A 17 -9.43 12.98 -2.15
C LYS A 17 -7.99 12.60 -2.48
N PRO A 18 -7.01 12.85 -1.58
CA PRO A 18 -5.62 12.46 -1.80
C PRO A 18 -5.48 10.95 -1.98
N LEU A 19 -4.33 10.48 -2.50
CA LEU A 19 -4.00 9.04 -2.59
C LEU A 19 -3.65 8.43 -1.24
N LEU A 20 -3.01 9.24 -0.41
CA LEU A 20 -2.53 8.87 0.90
C LEU A 20 -2.77 10.06 1.83
N THR A 21 -3.36 9.81 2.99
CA THR A 21 -3.39 10.76 4.09
C THR A 21 -2.65 10.14 5.26
N ILE A 22 -1.67 10.88 5.79
CA ILE A 22 -0.92 10.50 6.98
C ILE A 22 -1.37 11.45 8.09
N SER A 23 -2.16 10.93 9.02
CA SER A 23 -2.59 11.64 10.23
C SER A 23 -1.67 11.29 11.40
N THR A 24 -1.93 11.84 12.59
CA THR A 24 -1.14 11.52 13.80
C THR A 24 -1.24 10.06 14.19
N ASN A 25 -2.44 9.46 14.12
CA ASN A 25 -2.70 8.12 14.65
C ASN A 25 -3.07 7.09 13.57
N GLU A 26 -3.39 7.55 12.36
CA GLU A 26 -3.86 6.70 11.28
C GLU A 26 -3.24 7.05 9.93
N LEU A 27 -3.18 6.03 9.09
CA LEU A 27 -2.77 6.06 7.71
C LEU A 27 -3.99 5.69 6.85
N VAL A 28 -4.45 6.60 6.01
CA VAL A 28 -5.60 6.37 5.13
C VAL A 28 -5.15 6.25 3.68
N ILE A 29 -5.39 5.08 3.09
CA ILE A 29 -5.05 4.76 1.70
C ILE A 29 -6.31 4.80 0.85
N TYR A 30 -6.36 5.73 -0.10
CA TYR A 30 -7.49 5.90 -1.00
C TYR A 30 -7.21 5.21 -2.34
N THR A 31 -7.99 4.18 -2.65
CA THR A 31 -7.94 3.52 -3.96
C THR A 31 -9.00 4.10 -4.91
N ILE A 32 -8.76 3.99 -6.23
CA ILE A 32 -9.65 4.56 -7.26
C ILE A 32 -11.00 3.82 -7.35
N PHE A 33 -11.00 2.51 -7.07
CA PHE A 33 -12.16 1.63 -7.29
C PHE A 33 -12.66 0.90 -6.03
N ARG A 34 -11.99 1.03 -4.89
CA ARG A 34 -12.40 0.37 -3.64
C ARG A 34 -12.59 1.38 -2.53
N LYS A 35 -13.23 0.94 -1.45
CA LYS A 35 -13.37 1.74 -0.24
C LYS A 35 -11.98 2.14 0.29
N PRO A 36 -11.83 3.36 0.86
CA PRO A 36 -10.62 3.74 1.54
C PRO A 36 -10.28 2.75 2.65
N ILE A 37 -9.00 2.53 2.86
CA ILE A 37 -8.50 1.68 3.95
C ILE A 37 -7.91 2.64 4.97
N SER A 38 -8.45 2.66 6.19
CA SER A 38 -7.79 3.30 7.34
C SER A 38 -7.06 2.22 8.14
N LEU A 39 -5.82 2.51 8.50
CA LEU A 39 -4.96 1.68 9.34
C LEU A 39 -4.45 2.53 10.47
N ARG A 40 -4.60 2.09 11.71
CA ARG A 40 -3.96 2.79 12.83
C ARG A 40 -2.49 2.42 12.88
N PHE A 41 -1.62 3.37 13.24
CA PHE A 41 -0.18 3.10 13.33
C PHE A 41 0.18 2.03 14.35
N ASP A 42 -0.59 1.89 15.43
CA ASP A 42 -0.38 0.88 16.45
C ASP A 42 -0.70 -0.56 15.99
N GLU A 43 -1.47 -0.72 14.92
CA GLU A 43 -1.74 -2.02 14.26
C GLU A 43 -0.62 -2.40 13.28
N ILE A 44 0.22 -1.44 12.90
CA ILE A 44 1.31 -1.62 11.95
C ILE A 44 2.56 -2.09 12.71
N LYS A 45 3.24 -3.07 12.14
CA LYS A 45 4.49 -3.62 12.69
C LYS A 45 5.71 -3.01 12.01
N SER A 46 5.69 -2.90 10.67
CA SER A 46 6.77 -2.27 9.93
C SER A 46 6.33 -1.80 8.55
N PHE A 47 7.04 -0.82 8.01
CA PHE A 47 7.00 -0.47 6.60
C PHE A 47 8.28 -0.93 5.91
N TYR A 48 8.17 -1.41 4.67
CA TYR A 48 9.36 -1.79 3.91
C TYR A 48 9.17 -1.66 2.41
N LEU A 49 10.27 -1.33 1.73
CA LEU A 49 10.29 -1.18 0.29
C LEU A 49 10.56 -2.52 -0.39
N VAL A 50 9.75 -2.83 -1.39
CA VAL A 50 9.98 -3.93 -2.32
C VAL A 50 10.13 -3.34 -3.72
N THR A 51 11.22 -3.71 -4.39
CA THR A 51 11.46 -3.34 -5.78
C THR A 51 11.27 -4.57 -6.66
N SER A 52 10.30 -4.50 -7.55
CA SER A 52 10.10 -5.51 -8.59
C SER A 52 11.03 -5.23 -9.76
N HIS A 53 11.62 -6.29 -10.30
CA HIS A 53 12.52 -6.21 -11.45
C HIS A 53 11.91 -6.97 -12.63
N HIS A 54 11.99 -6.39 -13.83
CA HIS A 54 11.71 -7.08 -15.08
C HIS A 54 12.99 -7.13 -15.90
N LYS A 55 13.48 -8.34 -16.21
CA LYS A 55 14.75 -8.55 -16.94
C LYS A 55 15.93 -7.78 -16.31
N GLY A 56 16.00 -7.75 -14.98
CA GLY A 56 17.05 -7.03 -14.23
C GLY A 56 16.83 -5.51 -14.09
N ILE A 57 15.85 -4.93 -14.77
CA ILE A 57 15.53 -3.49 -14.66
C ILE A 57 14.49 -3.28 -13.57
N PRO A 58 14.71 -2.38 -12.59
CA PRO A 58 13.70 -2.05 -11.59
C PRO A 58 12.49 -1.40 -12.27
N THR A 59 11.33 -2.03 -12.18
CA THR A 59 10.11 -1.59 -12.89
C THR A 59 9.03 -1.06 -11.98
N ASN A 60 9.04 -1.43 -10.70
CA ASN A 60 8.02 -0.98 -9.77
C ASN A 60 8.56 -0.97 -8.35
N ARG A 61 8.34 0.13 -7.64
CA ARG A 61 8.69 0.24 -6.22
C ARG A 61 7.40 0.37 -5.43
N LYS A 62 7.24 -0.48 -4.40
CA LYS A 62 6.08 -0.48 -3.52
C LYS A 62 6.51 -0.50 -2.07
N ILE A 63 5.90 0.34 -1.26
CA ILE A 63 6.02 0.26 0.19
C ILE A 63 4.96 -0.71 0.66
N PHE A 64 5.38 -1.84 1.22
CA PHE A 64 4.49 -2.79 1.87
C PHE A 64 4.30 -2.41 3.34
N ILE A 65 3.10 -2.68 3.84
CA ILE A 65 2.70 -2.41 5.22
C ILE A 65 2.53 -3.76 5.91
N GLU A 66 3.47 -4.13 6.77
CA GLU A 66 3.37 -5.32 7.60
C GLU A 66 2.47 -5.00 8.80
N LEU A 67 1.37 -5.74 8.94
CA LEU A 67 0.48 -5.62 10.08
C LEU A 67 0.95 -6.54 11.22
N LYS A 68 0.72 -6.14 12.47
CA LYS A 68 0.89 -7.04 13.63
C LYS A 68 -0.04 -8.24 13.49
N GLU A 69 -1.28 -7.97 13.12
CA GLU A 69 -2.29 -8.98 12.85
C GLU A 69 -3.12 -8.61 11.61
N PRO A 70 -3.05 -9.39 10.52
CA PRO A 70 -3.87 -9.13 9.35
C PRO A 70 -5.33 -9.52 9.57
N SER A 71 -6.23 -8.94 8.77
CA SER A 71 -7.67 -9.21 8.91
C SER A 71 -8.02 -10.70 8.72
N GLN A 72 -9.04 -11.18 9.43
CA GLN A 72 -9.45 -12.59 9.35
C GLN A 72 -9.82 -13.03 7.93
N ARG A 73 -10.47 -12.14 7.18
CA ARG A 73 -10.79 -12.37 5.76
C ARG A 73 -9.53 -12.57 4.92
N PHE A 74 -8.46 -11.81 5.19
CA PHE A 74 -7.20 -11.95 4.48
C PHE A 74 -6.44 -13.21 4.87
N LYS A 75 -6.44 -13.59 6.16
CA LYS A 75 -5.86 -14.86 6.63
C LYS A 75 -6.48 -16.09 5.93
N ASN A 76 -7.75 -16.01 5.57
CA ASN A 76 -8.46 -17.06 4.85
C ASN A 76 -8.14 -17.12 3.34
N SER A 77 -7.41 -16.14 2.80
CA SER A 77 -7.08 -16.10 1.37
C SER A 77 -6.00 -17.11 0.98
N VAL A 78 -6.07 -17.59 -0.27
CA VAL A 78 -5.02 -18.46 -0.85
C VAL A 78 -3.67 -17.74 -0.86
N TYR A 79 -3.68 -16.43 -1.14
CA TYR A 79 -2.48 -15.61 -1.12
C TYR A 79 -1.75 -15.68 0.23
N TYR A 80 -2.47 -15.46 1.34
CA TYR A 80 -1.90 -15.56 2.69
C TYR A 80 -1.32 -16.94 2.98
N ARG A 81 -2.03 -18.02 2.60
CA ARG A 81 -1.55 -19.39 2.82
C ARG A 81 -0.23 -19.65 2.11
N ILE A 82 -0.10 -19.19 0.86
CA ILE A 82 1.11 -19.38 0.07
C ILE A 82 2.25 -18.51 0.62
N THR A 83 2.00 -17.21 0.85
CA THR A 83 3.06 -16.30 1.31
C THR A 83 3.56 -16.65 2.71
N ARG A 84 2.71 -17.21 3.58
CA ARG A 84 3.09 -17.69 4.92
C ARG A 84 4.16 -18.79 4.88
N ILE A 85 4.17 -19.62 3.85
CA ILE A 85 5.19 -20.68 3.69
C ILE A 85 6.57 -20.06 3.47
N PHE A 86 6.64 -18.97 2.71
CA PHE A 86 7.90 -18.31 2.38
C PHE A 86 8.35 -17.31 3.46
N SER A 87 7.43 -16.50 3.98
CA SER A 87 7.76 -15.48 4.98
C SER A 87 6.51 -14.98 5.71
N LEU A 88 6.59 -15.00 7.04
CA LEU A 88 5.55 -14.40 7.90
C LEU A 88 5.39 -12.90 7.62
N ARG A 89 6.49 -12.19 7.32
CA ARG A 89 6.49 -10.76 7.00
C ARG A 89 5.66 -10.46 5.75
N LEU A 90 5.84 -11.27 4.70
CA LEU A 90 5.06 -11.15 3.46
C LEU A 90 3.60 -11.53 3.69
N ALA A 91 3.35 -12.59 4.47
CA ALA A 91 2.01 -13.02 4.83
C ALA A 91 1.23 -11.97 5.61
N ASN A 92 1.90 -11.20 6.47
CA ASN A 92 1.24 -10.15 7.24
C ASN A 92 1.10 -8.83 6.48
N SER A 93 1.58 -8.75 5.24
CA SER A 93 1.59 -7.53 4.44
C SER A 93 0.37 -7.45 3.51
N GLN A 94 -0.79 -7.19 4.12
CA GLN A 94 -2.08 -7.13 3.43
C GLN A 94 -2.20 -5.92 2.47
N TYR A 95 -1.49 -4.84 2.77
CA TYR A 95 -1.62 -3.57 2.07
C TYR A 95 -0.28 -3.09 1.54
N GLY A 96 -0.32 -2.32 0.45
CA GLY A 96 0.86 -1.70 -0.14
C GLY A 96 0.53 -0.36 -0.77
N ILE A 97 1.45 0.58 -0.65
CA ILE A 97 1.41 1.90 -1.25
C ILE A 97 2.29 1.85 -2.50
N GLN A 98 1.67 2.04 -3.66
CA GLN A 98 2.39 2.26 -4.91
C GLN A 98 2.75 3.74 -4.96
N ALA A 99 3.99 4.06 -4.60
CA ALA A 99 4.45 5.45 -4.67
C ALA A 99 4.69 5.87 -6.12
N ASP A 100 4.77 4.97 -7.11
CA ASP A 100 4.75 5.38 -8.53
C ASP A 100 3.47 6.19 -8.92
N LEU A 101 2.37 6.04 -8.17
CA LEU A 101 1.15 6.84 -8.37
C LEU A 101 1.19 8.21 -7.70
N ILE A 102 2.13 8.43 -6.78
CA ILE A 102 2.26 9.63 -5.97
C ILE A 102 3.66 10.16 -6.30
N LYS A 103 3.82 11.23 -7.09
CA LYS A 103 5.15 11.78 -7.47
C LYS A 103 6.01 12.19 -6.25
N ILE A 104 6.48 11.24 -5.46
CA ILE A 104 7.16 11.36 -4.19
C ILE A 104 8.24 10.29 -4.19
N ASN A 105 9.41 10.65 -3.66
CA ASN A 105 10.50 9.72 -3.49
C ASN A 105 10.12 8.60 -2.51
N HIS A 106 10.27 7.35 -2.93
CA HIS A 106 9.91 6.19 -2.14
C HIS A 106 10.69 6.09 -0.83
N ASN A 107 11.94 6.57 -0.83
CA ASN A 107 12.79 6.54 0.36
C ASN A 107 12.33 7.60 1.38
N GLU A 108 12.05 8.82 0.93
CA GLU A 108 11.53 9.89 1.80
C GLU A 108 10.17 9.52 2.39
N LEU A 109 9.27 8.94 1.58
CA LEU A 109 7.97 8.49 2.08
C LEU A 109 8.13 7.37 3.13
N LEU A 110 9.04 6.42 2.88
CA LEU A 110 9.32 5.36 3.85
C LEU A 110 9.88 5.92 5.15
N GLU A 111 10.77 6.92 5.08
CA GLU A 111 11.33 7.60 6.24
C GLU A 111 10.25 8.31 7.06
N ILE A 112 9.37 9.08 6.41
CA ILE A 112 8.23 9.74 7.07
C ILE A 112 7.32 8.72 7.76
N LEU A 113 7.02 7.58 7.09
CA LEU A 113 6.18 6.54 7.66
C LEU A 113 6.84 5.84 8.86
N ASN A 114 8.16 5.64 8.82
CA ASN A 114 8.90 5.03 9.92
C ASN A 114 9.06 5.97 11.11
N ASP A 115 9.30 7.28 10.89
CA ASP A 115 9.31 8.30 11.95
C ASP A 115 7.96 8.33 12.70
N ARG A 116 6.85 8.15 11.96
CA ARG A 116 5.51 8.06 12.56
C ARG A 116 5.26 6.78 13.35
N LEU A 117 5.98 5.70 13.05
CA LEU A 117 5.84 4.42 13.76
C LEU A 117 6.64 4.38 15.07
N GLN A 118 7.67 5.23 15.20
CA GLN A 118 8.54 5.30 16.38
C GLN A 118 8.05 6.27 17.46
N LYS A 119 7.08 7.14 17.13
CA LYS A 119 6.41 8.06 18.07
C LYS A 119 5.21 7.40 18.73
#